data_AF-A0A4Y1Z6X6-F1
#
_entry.id   AF-A0A4Y1Z6X6-F1
#
_cell.length_a   1.000
_cell.length_b   1.000
_cell.length_c   1.000
_cell.angle_alpha   90.00
_cell.angle_beta   90.00
_cell.angle_gamma   90.00
#
_symmetry.space_group_name_H-M   'P 1'
#
loop_
_entity.id
_entity.type
_entity.pdbx_description
1 polymer ?
#
loop_
_entity_poly.entity_id
_entity_poly.type
_entity_poly.pdbx_seq_one_letter_code
_entity_poly.pdbx_strand_id
1 'polypeptide(L)'
;MNHRIVFIGFAFVLGLNMIFMLIMYPVEGLLHLFGYTAEPSEEILEGSKTISMFVYTCLIAPIFEEFIYRGAVLRSLERFGSFFAITGSALLFGMMHGNIIQLPVAFGIGIVLGYLAKTYSIWLTILIHSLKTC
;
A
#
# COMPACT_ATOMS: atom_id res chain seq x y z
N MET A 1 -18.91 -1.70 -12.29
CA MET A 1 -17.71 -2.32 -11.71
C MET A 1 -17.96 -3.81 -11.55
N ASN A 2 -17.13 -4.69 -12.12
CA ASN A 2 -17.34 -6.14 -12.03
C ASN A 2 -16.90 -6.63 -10.64
N HIS A 3 -17.84 -7.12 -9.83
CA HIS A 3 -17.60 -7.59 -8.46
C HIS A 3 -16.49 -8.64 -8.40
N ARG A 4 -16.35 -9.50 -9.42
CA ARG A 4 -15.29 -10.52 -9.47
C ARG A 4 -13.89 -9.89 -9.45
N ILE A 5 -13.71 -8.77 -10.14
CA ILE A 5 -12.42 -8.07 -10.20
C ILE A 5 -12.08 -7.45 -8.84
N VAL A 6 -13.09 -6.90 -8.15
CA VAL A 6 -12.91 -6.37 -6.78
C VAL A 6 -12.46 -7.49 -5.85
N PHE A 7 -13.17 -8.63 -5.84
CA PHE A 7 -12.83 -9.76 -4.98
C PHE A 7 -11.45 -10.35 -5.29
N ILE A 8 -11.12 -10.57 -6.56
CA ILE A 8 -9.82 -11.12 -6.97
C ILE A 8 -8.70 -10.14 -6.61
N GLY A 9 -8.87 -8.85 -6.93
CA GLY A 9 -7.88 -7.82 -6.62
C GLY A 9 -7.65 -7.69 -5.11
N PHE A 10 -8.73 -7.65 -4.32
CA PHE A 10 -8.65 -7.59 -2.87
C PHE A 10 -7.99 -8.84 -2.27
N ALA A 11 -8.40 -10.03 -2.69
CA ALA A 11 -7.81 -11.29 -2.23
C ALA A 11 -6.32 -11.38 -2.57
N PHE A 12 -5.91 -10.90 -3.75
CA PHE A 12 -4.50 -10.88 -4.14
C PHE A 12 -3.68 -9.91 -3.30
N VAL A 13 -4.20 -8.71 -3.02
CA VAL A 13 -3.54 -7.73 -2.13
C VAL A 13 -3.41 -8.28 -0.71
N LEU A 14 -4.44 -8.94 -0.18
CA LEU A 14 -4.38 -9.58 1.13
C LEU A 14 -3.37 -10.74 1.15
N GLY A 15 -3.37 -11.59 0.12
CA GLY A 15 -2.42 -12.70 0.01
C GLY A 15 -0.98 -12.21 -0.04
N LEU A 16 -0.70 -11.15 -0.82
CA LEU A 16 0.62 -10.54 -0.88
C LEU A 16 1.03 -9.96 0.50
N ASN A 17 0.11 -9.32 1.21
CA ASN A 17 0.36 -8.82 2.56
C ASN A 17 0.68 -9.95 3.56
N MET A 18 -0.06 -11.07 3.51
CA MET A 18 0.18 -12.24 4.36
C MET A 18 1.54 -12.89 4.08
N ILE A 19 1.90 -13.07 2.80
CA ILE A 19 3.21 -13.62 2.41
C ILE A 19 4.33 -12.71 2.95
N PHE A 20 4.18 -11.39 2.81
CA PHE A 20 5.15 -10.44 3.34
C PHE A 20 5.26 -10.50 4.86
N MET A 21 4.14 -10.60 5.59
CA MET A 21 4.20 -10.79 7.04
C MET A 21 5.00 -12.02 7.46
N LEU A 22 4.80 -13.16 6.78
CA LEU A 22 5.54 -14.39 7.07
C LEU A 22 7.06 -14.24 6.86
N ILE A 23 7.47 -13.41 5.91
CA ILE A 23 8.88 -13.14 5.61
C ILE A 23 9.47 -12.08 6.56
N MET A 24 8.73 -11.01 6.83
CA MET A 24 9.26 -9.88 7.60
C MET A 24 9.33 -10.14 9.10
N TYR A 25 8.43 -10.97 9.65
CA TYR A 25 8.45 -11.31 11.08
C TYR A 25 9.79 -11.90 11.57
N PRO A 26 10.38 -12.93 10.92
CA PRO A 26 11.71 -13.42 11.32
C PRO A 26 12.84 -12.43 11.02
N VAL A 27 12.70 -11.57 9.99
CA VAL A 27 13.70 -10.53 9.68
C VAL A 27 13.75 -9.48 10.77
N GLU A 28 12.59 -9.02 11.25
CA GLU A 28 12.51 -8.08 12.38
C GLU A 28 13.07 -8.70 13.66
N GLY A 29 12.75 -9.98 13.94
CA GLY A 29 13.36 -10.71 15.05
C GLY A 29 14.89 -10.79 14.96
N LEU A 30 15.45 -10.96 13.77
CA LEU A 30 16.90 -10.92 13.54
C LEU A 30 17.47 -9.51 13.77
N LEU A 31 16.81 -8.48 13.26
CA LEU A 31 17.21 -7.07 13.44
C LEU A 31 17.20 -6.64 14.91
N HIS A 32 16.25 -7.14 15.69
CA HIS A 32 16.18 -6.92 17.14
C HIS A 32 17.44 -7.45 17.85
N LEU A 33 18.05 -8.55 17.39
CA LEU A 33 19.32 -9.04 17.94
C LEU A 33 20.49 -8.07 17.72
N PHE A 34 20.39 -7.20 16.71
CA PHE A 34 21.36 -6.15 16.42
C PHE A 34 20.96 -4.77 16.98
N GLY A 35 19.88 -4.71 17.77
CA GLY A 35 19.41 -3.47 18.41
C GLY A 35 18.65 -2.50 17.48
N TYR A 36 18.19 -2.96 16.32
CA TYR A 36 17.33 -2.18 15.42
C TYR A 36 15.87 -2.60 15.60
N THR A 37 14.94 -1.65 15.72
CA THR A 37 13.49 -1.91 15.76
C THR A 37 12.77 -0.92 14.85
N ALA A 38 11.65 -1.35 14.27
CA ALA A 38 10.73 -0.49 13.52
C ALA A 38 9.39 -0.31 14.25
N GLU A 39 9.37 -0.61 15.55
CA GLU A 39 8.17 -0.62 16.37
C GLU A 39 7.60 0.80 16.54
N PRO A 40 6.29 1.00 16.36
CA PRO A 40 5.65 2.28 16.67
C PRO A 40 5.78 2.62 18.16
N SER A 41 5.99 3.90 18.49
CA SER A 41 5.94 4.36 19.89
C SER A 41 4.55 4.15 20.50
N GLU A 42 4.47 3.95 21.82
CA GLU A 42 3.19 3.74 22.52
C GLU A 42 2.15 4.86 22.27
N GLU A 43 2.60 6.11 22.16
CA GLU A 43 1.74 7.26 21.83
C GLU A 43 1.05 7.13 20.45
N ILE A 44 1.79 6.63 19.45
CA ILE A 44 1.24 6.34 18.11
C ILE A 44 0.23 5.20 18.20
N LEU A 45 0.53 4.19 19.01
CA LEU A 45 -0.32 3.03 19.20
C LEU A 45 -1.65 3.40 19.87
N GLU A 46 -1.63 4.28 20.86
CA GLU A 46 -2.85 4.80 21.49
C GLU A 46 -3.64 5.73 20.56
N GLY A 47 -2.96 6.66 19.88
CA GLY A 47 -3.58 7.56 18.92
C GLY A 47 -4.30 6.82 17.78
N SER A 48 -3.73 5.71 17.31
CA SER A 48 -4.30 4.89 16.22
C SER A 48 -5.68 4.28 16.54
N LYS A 49 -6.08 4.19 17.82
CA LYS A 49 -7.36 3.63 18.26
C LYS A 49 -8.52 4.65 18.22
N THR A 50 -8.24 5.91 17.91
CA THR A 50 -9.26 6.95 17.86
C THR A 50 -10.14 6.83 16.61
N ILE A 51 -11.41 7.22 16.71
CA ILE A 51 -12.34 7.26 15.56
C ILE A 51 -11.79 8.16 14.44
N SER A 52 -11.15 9.28 14.82
CA SER A 52 -10.47 10.17 13.87
C SER A 52 -9.36 9.46 13.10
N MET A 53 -8.52 8.67 13.77
CA MET A 53 -7.48 7.91 13.10
C MET A 53 -8.05 6.80 12.24
N PHE A 54 -9.09 6.09 12.69
CA PHE A 54 -9.79 5.10 11.88
C PHE A 54 -10.33 5.71 10.57
N VAL A 55 -11.02 6.86 10.64
CA VAL A 55 -11.52 7.55 9.44
C VAL A 55 -10.37 7.98 8.54
N TYR A 56 -9.28 8.48 9.12
CA TYR A 56 -8.11 8.88 8.37
C TYR A 56 -7.47 7.69 7.63
N THR A 57 -7.18 6.58 8.32
CA THR A 57 -6.50 5.41 7.75
C THR A 57 -7.37 4.63 6.78
N CYS A 58 -8.67 4.50 7.05
CA CYS A 58 -9.60 3.78 6.17
C CYS A 58 -9.97 4.54 4.91
N LEU A 59 -10.15 5.86 5.00
CA LEU A 59 -10.78 6.65 3.95
C LEU A 59 -9.86 7.74 3.44
N ILE A 60 -9.48 8.67 4.30
CA ILE A 60 -8.79 9.89 3.86
C ILE A 60 -7.44 9.54 3.23
N ALA A 61 -6.57 8.84 3.95
CA ALA A 61 -5.24 8.50 3.45
C ALA A 61 -5.29 7.66 2.14
N PRO A 62 -6.01 6.52 2.06
CA PRO A 62 -6.08 5.73 0.83
C PRO A 62 -6.63 6.51 -0.36
N ILE A 63 -7.63 7.38 -0.16
CA ILE A 63 -8.19 8.21 -1.24
C ILE A 63 -7.11 9.16 -1.78
N PHE A 64 -6.43 9.91 -0.90
CA PHE A 64 -5.40 10.86 -1.30
C PHE A 64 -4.20 10.16 -1.94
N GLU A 65 -3.76 9.05 -1.37
CA GLU A 65 -2.67 8.24 -1.89
C GLU A 65 -2.99 7.74 -3.30
N GLU A 66 -4.18 7.19 -3.54
CA GLU A 66 -4.55 6.75 -4.88
C GLU A 66 -4.62 7.92 -5.87
N PHE A 67 -5.16 9.07 -5.49
CA PHE A 67 -5.16 10.25 -6.36
C PHE A 67 -3.76 10.72 -6.73
N ILE A 68 -2.84 10.77 -5.75
CA ILE A 68 -1.46 11.18 -6.00
C ILE A 68 -0.74 10.13 -6.86
N TYR A 69 -0.72 8.87 -6.44
CA TYR A 69 0.13 7.86 -7.06
C TYR A 69 -0.47 7.28 -8.35
N ARG A 70 -1.79 7.08 -8.40
CA ARG A 70 -2.47 6.42 -9.54
C ARG A 70 -3.15 7.46 -10.43
N GLY A 71 -3.63 8.55 -9.86
CA GLY A 71 -4.20 9.68 -10.61
C GLY A 71 -3.14 10.57 -11.25
N ALA A 72 -2.09 10.96 -10.53
CA ALA A 72 -1.08 11.90 -11.02
C ALA A 72 0.23 11.21 -11.45
N VAL A 73 0.93 10.53 -10.55
CA VAL A 73 2.26 9.97 -10.81
C VAL A 73 2.23 8.92 -11.92
N LEU A 74 1.38 7.89 -11.78
CA LEU A 74 1.21 6.83 -12.78
C LEU A 74 0.96 7.43 -14.17
N ARG A 75 -0.04 8.32 -14.29
CA ARG A 75 -0.42 8.97 -15.56
C ARG A 75 0.70 9.82 -16.15
N SER A 76 1.45 10.52 -15.31
CA SER A 76 2.59 11.33 -15.74
C SER A 76 3.73 10.46 -16.30
N LEU A 77 3.91 9.25 -15.75
CA LEU A 77 4.95 8.32 -16.17
C LEU A 77 4.53 7.44 -17.36
N GLU A 78 3.24 7.38 -17.73
CA GLU A 78 2.75 6.57 -18.86
C GLU A 78 3.44 6.91 -20.19
N ARG A 79 3.91 8.15 -20.36
CA ARG A 79 4.69 8.59 -21.52
C ARG A 79 6.01 7.82 -21.72
N PHE A 80 6.52 7.17 -20.67
CA PHE A 80 7.75 6.37 -20.69
C PHE A 80 7.48 4.86 -20.76
N GLY A 81 6.21 4.46 -20.95
CA GLY A 81 5.80 3.07 -21.07
C GLY A 81 5.09 2.55 -19.82
N SER A 82 4.21 1.57 -20.04
CA SER A 82 3.31 1.04 -18.99
C SER A 82 4.07 0.39 -17.84
N PHE A 83 5.14 -0.35 -18.14
CA PHE A 83 5.96 -1.01 -17.12
C PHE A 83 6.65 0.01 -16.21
N PHE A 84 7.29 1.03 -16.80
CA PHE A 84 7.95 2.10 -16.05
C PHE A 84 6.97 2.92 -15.22
N ALA A 85 5.78 3.21 -15.76
CA ALA A 85 4.74 3.93 -15.03
C ALA A 85 4.27 3.18 -13.78
N ILE A 86 3.95 1.88 -13.92
CA ILE A 86 3.47 1.05 -12.82
C ILE A 86 4.56 0.89 -11.76
N THR A 87 5.77 0.51 -12.17
CA THR A 87 6.88 0.27 -11.24
C THR A 87 7.34 1.57 -10.57
N GLY A 88 7.47 2.68 -11.31
CA GLY A 88 7.86 3.98 -10.77
C GLY A 88 6.83 4.54 -9.79
N SER A 89 5.53 4.48 -10.13
CA SER A 89 4.45 4.88 -9.21
C SER A 89 4.43 4.02 -7.95
N ALA A 90 4.56 2.70 -8.09
CA ALA A 90 4.61 1.78 -6.96
C ALA A 90 5.81 2.03 -6.03
N LEU A 91 6.98 2.35 -6.60
CA LEU A 91 8.19 2.63 -5.83
C LEU A 91 8.02 3.91 -5.01
N LEU A 92 7.53 4.99 -5.63
CA LEU A 92 7.27 6.25 -4.94
C LEU A 92 6.19 6.11 -3.86
N PHE A 93 5.17 5.29 -4.11
CA PHE A 93 4.17 4.93 -3.11
C PHE A 93 4.78 4.23 -1.89
N GLY A 94 5.63 3.22 -2.12
CA GLY A 94 6.31 2.50 -1.03
C GLY A 94 7.31 3.37 -0.26
N MET A 95 8.05 4.24 -0.95
CA MET A 95 9.01 5.15 -0.32
C MET A 95 8.36 6.21 0.57
N MET A 96 7.14 6.66 0.24
CA MET A 96 6.44 7.68 1.03
C MET A 96 6.17 7.25 2.47
N HIS A 97 6.06 5.94 2.71
CA HIS A 97 5.78 5.42 4.06
C HIS A 97 6.95 5.63 5.03
N GLY A 98 8.14 5.99 4.54
CA GLY A 98 9.29 6.32 5.38
C GLY A 98 9.87 5.14 6.17
N ASN A 99 9.37 3.92 5.95
CA ASN A 99 9.77 2.72 6.66
C ASN A 99 10.36 1.70 5.68
N ILE A 100 11.65 1.40 5.85
CA ILE A 100 12.39 0.46 4.99
C ILE A 100 11.89 -0.98 5.09
N ILE A 101 11.35 -1.37 6.25
CA ILE A 101 10.73 -2.68 6.50
C ILE A 101 9.39 -2.77 5.75
N GLN A 102 8.64 -1.66 5.69
CA GLN A 102 7.36 -1.61 5.00
C GLN A 102 7.49 -1.41 3.48
N LEU A 103 8.59 -0.82 3.01
CA LEU A 103 8.80 -0.49 1.60
C LEU A 103 8.58 -1.70 0.65
N PRO A 104 9.12 -2.90 0.90
CA PRO A 104 8.93 -4.05 0.03
C PRO A 104 7.46 -4.46 -0.15
N VAL A 105 6.68 -4.49 0.95
CA VAL A 105 5.26 -4.85 0.88
C VAL A 105 4.44 -3.74 0.23
N ALA A 106 4.71 -2.47 0.56
CA ALA A 106 4.02 -1.34 -0.05
C ALA A 106 4.31 -1.23 -1.55
N PHE A 107 5.55 -1.51 -1.97
CA PHE A 107 5.93 -1.59 -3.38
C PHE A 107 5.18 -2.72 -4.11
N GLY A 108 5.14 -3.92 -3.53
CA GLY A 108 4.44 -5.08 -4.12
C GLY A 108 2.93 -4.83 -4.27
N ILE A 109 2.27 -4.32 -3.23
CA ILE A 109 0.86 -3.87 -3.30
C ILE A 109 0.72 -2.76 -4.33
N GLY A 110 1.67 -1.84 -4.36
CA GLY A 110 1.65 -0.69 -5.26
C GLY A 110 1.69 -1.06 -6.74
N ILE A 111 2.40 -2.14 -7.10
CA ILE A 111 2.41 -2.71 -8.46
C ILE A 111 1.00 -3.21 -8.83
N VAL A 112 0.36 -3.96 -7.93
CA VAL A 112 -0.97 -4.52 -8.15
C VAL A 112 -1.99 -3.40 -8.32
N LEU A 113 -1.99 -2.41 -7.43
CA LEU A 113 -2.87 -1.25 -7.53
C LEU A 113 -2.57 -0.43 -8.80
N GLY A 114 -1.31 -0.21 -9.15
CA GLY A 114 -0.94 0.48 -10.40
C GLY A 114 -1.48 -0.23 -11.64
N TYR A 115 -1.37 -1.56 -11.69
CA TYR A 115 -1.94 -2.36 -12.78
C TYR A 115 -3.47 -2.26 -12.83
N LEU A 116 -4.16 -2.37 -11.69
CA LEU A 116 -5.62 -2.29 -11.62
C LEU A 116 -6.15 -0.91 -11.97
N ALA A 117 -5.49 0.16 -11.51
CA ALA A 117 -5.88 1.54 -11.83
C ALA A 117 -5.74 1.86 -13.32
N LYS A 118 -4.67 1.34 -13.94
CA LYS A 118 -4.43 1.49 -15.38
C LYS A 118 -5.43 0.70 -16.22
N THR A 119 -5.73 -0.53 -15.82
CA THR A 119 -6.53 -1.47 -16.62
C THR A 119 -8.03 -1.23 -16.46
N TYR A 120 -8.47 -0.81 -15.26
CA TYR A 120 -9.89 -0.74 -14.92
C TYR A 120 -10.31 0.68 -14.48
N SER A 121 -9.93 1.11 -13.28
CA SER A 121 -10.35 2.40 -12.73
C SER A 121 -9.59 2.73 -11.45
N ILE A 122 -9.38 4.03 -11.19
CA ILE A 122 -8.88 4.52 -9.91
C ILE A 122 -9.88 4.30 -8.76
N TRP A 123 -11.19 4.31 -9.04
CA TRP A 123 -12.21 4.06 -8.02
C TRP A 123 -12.16 2.61 -7.50
N LEU A 124 -11.77 1.67 -8.36
CA LEU A 124 -11.53 0.28 -7.96
C LEU A 124 -10.38 0.19 -6.96
N THR A 125 -9.28 0.90 -7.22
CA THR A 125 -8.10 0.83 -6.37
C THR A 125 -8.28 1.58 -5.07
N ILE A 126 -9.00 2.71 -5.07
CA ILE A 126 -9.46 3.37 -3.83
C ILE A 126 -10.23 2.39 -2.95
N LEU A 127 -11.23 1.69 -3.50
CA LEU A 127 -12.01 0.74 -2.72
C LEU A 127 -11.14 -0.40 -2.15
N ILE A 128 -10.32 -1.03 -3.00
CA ILE A 128 -9.44 -2.14 -2.57
C ILE A 128 -8.44 -1.67 -1.51
N HIS A 129 -7.87 -0.48 -1.68
CA HIS A 129 -6.89 0.08 -0.76
C HIS A 129 -7.54 0.44 0.58
N SER A 130 -8.67 1.15 0.58
CA SER A 130 -9.44 1.45 1.78
C SER A 130 -9.82 0.20 2.57
N LEU A 131 -10.34 -0.84 1.90
CA LEU A 131 -10.72 -2.09 2.57
C LEU A 131 -9.53 -2.83 3.18
N LYS A 132 -8.33 -2.69 2.61
CA LYS A 132 -7.11 -3.33 3.08
C LYS A 132 -6.48 -2.58 4.27
N THR A 133 -6.72 -1.28 4.39
CA THR A 133 -6.07 -0.44 5.42
C THR A 133 -6.86 -0.36 6.74
N CYS A 134 -8.12 -0.77 6.76
CA CYS A 134 -9.03 -0.60 7.91
C CYS A 134 -8.77 -1.44 9.19
#